data_AF-A0A9X2XU22-F1
#
_entry.id   AF-A0A9X2XU22-F1
#
_cell.length_a   1.000
_cell.length_b   1.000
_cell.length_c   1.000
_cell.angle_alpha   90.00
_cell.angle_beta   90.00
_cell.angle_gamma   90.00
#
_symmetry.space_group_name_H-M   'P 1'
#
loop_
_entity.id
_entity.type
_entity.pdbx_description
1 polymer ?
#
loop_
_entity_poly.entity_id
_entity_poly.type
_entity_poly.pdbx_seq_one_letter_code
_entity_poly.pdbx_strand_id
1 'polypeptide(L)' 'MKTAGVKAPLTEGKSSQNTDDYKLMYTIPTLPGSSGSPVLDEKGRLVSVNFAGISYTQNFNYGIQPGKIRAFLKKCDISI' A
#
# COMPACT_ATOMS: atom_id res chain seq x y z
N MET A 1 -14.95 -12.19 27.81
CA MET A 1 -14.94 -12.44 26.35
C MET A 1 -13.71 -11.75 25.77
N LYS A 2 -12.78 -12.47 25.14
CA LYS A 2 -11.66 -11.86 24.40
C LYS A 2 -12.18 -11.44 23.04
N THR A 3 -12.14 -10.15 22.71
CA THR A 3 -12.28 -9.67 21.34
C THR A 3 -11.13 -10.26 20.53
N ALA A 4 -11.37 -11.36 19.83
CA ALA A 4 -10.45 -11.83 18.81
C ALA A 4 -10.41 -10.73 17.74
N GLY A 5 -9.31 -9.97 17.70
CA GLY A 5 -9.14 -8.87 16.75
C GLY A 5 -9.45 -9.34 15.34
N VAL A 6 -10.28 -8.59 14.61
CA VAL A 6 -10.61 -8.87 13.22
C VAL A 6 -9.30 -8.90 12.43
N LYS A 7 -8.97 -10.05 11.82
CA LYS A 7 -7.80 -10.17 10.95
C LYS A 7 -8.14 -9.56 9.60
N ALA A 8 -7.27 -8.66 9.11
CA ALA A 8 -7.43 -8.11 7.78
C ALA A 8 -7.32 -9.24 6.73
N PRO A 9 -8.22 -9.30 5.73
CA PRO A 9 -8.10 -10.26 4.64
C PRO A 9 -6.82 -9.96 3.84
N LEU A 10 -5.99 -11.00 3.64
CA LEU A 10 -4.78 -10.91 2.82
C LEU A 10 -5.12 -11.30 1.38
N THR A 11 -4.61 -10.54 0.43
CA THR A 11 -4.76 -10.78 -1.01
C THR A 11 -3.42 -10.61 -1.70
N GLU A 12 -3.16 -11.45 -2.69
CA GLU A 12 -1.88 -11.49 -3.40
C GLU A 12 -1.96 -10.76 -4.74
N GLY A 13 -0.83 -10.23 -5.21
CA GLY A 13 -0.72 -9.52 -6.48
C GLY A 13 0.74 -9.29 -6.87
N LYS A 14 0.98 -8.91 -8.12
CA LYS A 14 2.32 -8.64 -8.63
C LYS A 14 2.58 -7.13 -8.69
N SER A 15 3.83 -6.74 -8.42
CA SER A 15 4.30 -5.37 -8.70
C SER A 15 4.43 -5.18 -10.22
N SER A 16 3.98 -4.04 -10.73
CA SER A 16 4.00 -3.69 -12.15
C SER A 16 5.13 -2.70 -12.48
N GLN A 17 5.65 -2.80 -13.71
CA GLN A 17 6.80 -2.01 -14.20
C GLN A 17 6.53 -0.50 -14.34
N ASN A 18 5.27 -0.06 -14.24
CA ASN A 18 4.88 1.35 -14.28
C ASN A 18 4.86 1.99 -12.88
N THR A 19 5.91 1.74 -12.12
CA THR A 19 6.17 2.40 -10.84
C THR A 19 6.86 3.72 -11.15
N ASP A 20 6.26 4.85 -10.77
CA ASP A 20 6.92 6.15 -10.88
C ASP A 20 7.76 6.45 -9.63
N ASP A 21 8.44 7.59 -9.60
CA ASP A 21 9.29 7.98 -8.47
C ASP A 21 8.54 8.14 -7.14
N TYR A 22 7.21 8.12 -7.12
CA TYR A 22 6.39 8.44 -5.95
C TYR A 22 5.41 7.34 -5.55
N LYS A 23 5.01 6.46 -6.49
CA LYS A 23 3.90 5.52 -6.34
C LYS A 23 4.32 4.14 -6.84
N LEU A 24 4.09 3.12 -6.01
CA LEU A 24 4.23 1.72 -6.38
C LEU A 24 2.92 1.22 -6.99
N MET A 25 3.00 0.63 -8.20
CA MET A 25 1.83 0.02 -8.84
C MET A 25 1.81 -1.50 -8.64
N TYR A 26 0.65 -2.05 -8.30
CA TYR A 26 0.45 -3.49 -8.11
C TYR A 26 -0.95 -3.93 -8.51
N THR A 27 -1.14 -5.25 -8.66
CA THR A 27 -2.41 -5.86 -9.12
C THR A 27 -3.25 -6.51 -8.01
N ILE A 28 -2.94 -6.22 -6.73
CA ILE A 28 -3.68 -6.75 -5.58
C ILE A 28 -5.14 -6.27 -5.68
N PRO A 29 -6.15 -7.16 -5.70
CA PRO A 29 -7.54 -6.75 -5.72
C PRO A 29 -7.92 -5.91 -4.49
N THR A 30 -8.61 -4.79 -4.70
CA THR A 30 -9.03 -3.88 -3.63
C THR A 30 -10.53 -3.69 -3.66
N LEU A 31 -11.13 -3.54 -2.47
CA LEU A 31 -12.53 -3.17 -2.30
C LEU A 31 -12.63 -1.74 -1.75
N PRO A 32 -13.80 -1.08 -1.85
CA PRO A 32 -14.06 0.12 -1.06
C PRO A 32 -13.72 -0.13 0.42
N GLY A 33 -12.88 0.74 0.99
CA GLY A 33 -12.34 0.56 2.35
C GLY A 33 -10.93 -0.05 2.42
N SER A 34 -10.35 -0.52 1.32
CA SER A 34 -8.94 -0.96 1.27
C SER A 34 -7.93 0.21 1.33
N SER A 35 -8.38 1.46 1.25
CA SER A 35 -7.50 2.64 1.40
C SER A 35 -6.84 2.65 2.79
N GLY A 36 -5.55 2.92 2.84
CA GLY A 36 -4.73 2.87 4.06
C GLY A 36 -4.23 1.48 4.45
N SER A 37 -4.62 0.43 3.71
CA SER A 37 -4.17 -0.93 4.02
C SER A 37 -2.67 -1.12 3.73
N PRO A 38 -1.93 -1.85 4.58
CA PRO A 38 -0.53 -2.15 4.34
C PRO A 38 -0.39 -3.17 3.21
N VAL A 39 0.58 -2.96 2.34
CA VAL A 39 1.04 -3.93 1.35
C VAL A 39 2.34 -4.50 1.88
N LEU A 40 2.35 -5.81 2.08
CA LEU A 40 3.46 -6.54 2.70
C LEU A 40 4.17 -7.42 1.67
N ASP A 41 5.46 -7.64 1.86
CA ASP A 41 6.16 -8.73 1.16
C ASP A 41 5.93 -10.09 1.84
N GLU A 42 6.47 -11.15 1.25
CA GLU A 42 6.38 -12.53 1.76
C GLU A 42 6.96 -12.70 3.18
N LYS A 43 7.78 -11.76 3.65
CA LYS A 43 8.36 -11.76 5.00
C LYS A 43 7.55 -10.91 5.99
N GLY A 44 6.39 -10.39 5.57
CA GLY A 44 5.54 -9.52 6.38
C GLY A 44 6.08 -8.10 6.55
N ARG A 45 7.05 -7.67 5.74
CA ARG A 45 7.63 -6.33 5.82
C ARG A 45 6.79 -5.35 5.02
N LEU A 46 6.60 -4.13 5.54
CA LEU A 46 5.83 -3.08 4.85
C LEU A 46 6.55 -2.58 3.60
N VAL A 47 5.90 -2.77 2.45
CA VAL A 47 6.39 -2.33 1.13
C VAL A 47 5.71 -1.03 0.71
N SER A 48 4.40 -0.90 0.91
CA SER A 48 3.65 0.32 0.62
C SER A 48 2.34 0.43 1.41
N VAL A 49 1.70 1.59 1.39
CA VAL A 49 0.33 1.79 1.89
C VAL A 49 -0.60 2.13 0.73
N ASN A 50 -1.68 1.37 0.55
CA ASN A 50 -2.64 1.56 -0.54
C ASN A 50 -3.35 2.91 -0.41
N PHE A 51 -3.43 3.69 -1.49
CA PHE A 51 -4.15 4.98 -1.47
C PHE A 51 -5.09 5.21 -2.66
N ALA A 52 -4.92 4.50 -3.78
CA ALA A 52 -5.78 4.68 -4.96
C ALA A 52 -5.84 3.42 -5.81
N GLY A 53 -7.00 3.19 -6.43
CA GLY A 53 -7.18 2.21 -7.52
C GLY A 53 -7.37 2.92 -8.86
N ILE A 54 -6.99 2.26 -9.95
CA ILE A 54 -7.20 2.76 -11.31
C ILE A 54 -8.54 2.24 -11.83
N SER A 55 -9.51 3.13 -11.99
CA SER A 55 -10.80 2.81 -12.60
C SER A 55 -10.63 2.23 -14.01
N TYR A 56 -11.49 1.28 -14.37
CA TYR A 56 -11.56 0.66 -15.71
C TYR A 56 -10.35 -0.18 -16.15
N THR A 57 -9.44 -0.54 -15.23
CA THR A 57 -8.31 -1.45 -15.50
C THR A 57 -8.39 -2.71 -14.64
N GLN A 58 -7.70 -3.79 -15.05
CA GLN A 58 -7.66 -5.05 -14.31
C GLN A 58 -6.93 -4.91 -12.96
N ASN A 59 -7.65 -4.51 -11.91
CA ASN A 59 -7.18 -4.52 -10.51
C ASN A 59 -5.86 -3.79 -10.25
N PHE A 60 -5.51 -2.78 -11.05
CA PHE A 60 -4.32 -1.97 -10.78
C PHE A 60 -4.57 -0.96 -9.67
N ASN A 61 -3.65 -0.94 -8.72
CA ASN A 61 -3.68 -0.11 -7.53
C ASN A 61 -2.34 0.57 -7.31
N TYR A 62 -2.38 1.69 -6.60
CA TYR A 62 -1.23 2.49 -6.21
C TYR A 62 -1.07 2.51 -4.69
N GLY A 63 0.17 2.31 -4.28
CA GLY A 63 0.60 2.50 -2.90
C GLY A 63 1.75 3.50 -2.79
N ILE A 64 1.84 4.17 -1.64
CA ILE A 64 2.97 5.03 -1.31
C ILE A 64 4.00 4.24 -0.49
N GLN A 65 5.27 4.35 -0.86
CA GLN A 65 6.36 3.64 -0.18
C GLN A 65 6.79 4.37 1.11
N PRO A 66 7.11 3.65 2.21
CA PRO A 66 7.56 4.27 3.46
C PRO A 66 8.80 5.18 3.29
N GLY A 67 9.72 4.79 2.41
CA GLY A 67 10.91 5.61 2.12
C GLY A 67 10.57 6.99 1.55
N LYS A 68 9.50 7.09 0.75
CA LYS A 68 9.04 8.36 0.15
C LYS A 68 8.34 9.23 1.19
N ILE A 69 7.54 8.63 2.08
CA ILE A 69 6.97 9.33 3.25
C ILE A 69 8.09 9.89 4.12
N ARG A 70 9.09 9.08 4.46
CA ARG A 70 10.24 9.52 5.27
C ARG A 70 11.01 10.67 4.61
N ALA A 71 11.23 10.60 3.30
CA ALA A 71 11.89 11.68 2.56
C ALA A 71 11.08 12.97 2.57
N PHE A 72 9.75 12.88 2.40
CA PHE A 72 8.84 14.00 2.48
C PHE A 72 8.85 14.65 3.87
N LEU A 73 8.71 13.86 4.93
CA LEU A 73 8.73 14.35 6.32
C LEU A 73 10.04 15.06 6.64
N LYS A 74 11.18 14.47 6.24
CA LYS A 74 12.50 15.09 6.39
C LYS A 74 12.59 16.42 5.65
N LYS A 75 12.03 16.53 4.43
CA LYS A 75 11.99 17.77 3.65
C LYS A 75 11.12 18.85 4.32
N CYS A 76 10.13 18.45 5.10
CA CYS A 76 9.26 19.35 5.84
C CYS A 76 9.75 19.64 7.27
N ASP A 77 10.96 19.20 7.64
CA ASP A 77 11.51 19.30 9.00
C ASP A 77 10.60 18.67 10.08
N ILE A 78 9.81 17.66 9.70
CA ILE A 78 8.96 16.89 10.61
C ILE A 78 9.72 15.63 11.04
N SER A 79 9.94 15.51 12.35
CA SER A 79 10.54 14.32 12.98
C SER A 79 9.47 13.53 13.74
N ILE A 80 9.45 12.22 13.52
CA ILE A 80 8.57 11.22 14.16
C ILE A 80 9.40 10.06 14.69
#